data_AF-A0A972N946-F1
#
_entry.id   AF-A0A972N946-F1
#
_cell.length_a   1.000
_cell.length_b   1.000
_cell.length_c   1.000
_cell.angle_alpha   90.00
_cell.angle_beta   90.00
_cell.angle_gamma   90.00
#
_symmetry.space_group_name_H-M   'P 1'
#
loop_
_entity.id
_entity.type
_entity.pdbx_description
1 polymer ?
#
loop_
_entity_poly.entity_id
_entity_poly.type
_entity_poly.pdbx_seq_one_letter_code
_entity_poly.pdbx_strand_id
1 'polypeptide(L)'
;MNANPEQRAALLRALQVRKIHVRKHALARVPPRIARAFAHPWAPVSALIRYFGLFPDPLLSFWLDHPVGHVVLTEGEGGYVPGEVSVGKRHLAAVAFIPLASLVGEGEHPLLYIAHLLDHLLGCDGVPEGVWLSEGGGYLPAWKEVGARLKKQFTLGYANSEAAREDPRRYFAEGLVAYWTDRRGLRVQDPGLESILRTTLFDPAFWRRVYR
;
A
#
# COMPACT_ATOMS: atom_id res chain seq x y z
N MET A 1 21.88 -3.88 -4.64
CA MET A 1 21.72 -4.59 -5.92
C MET A 1 20.25 -4.54 -6.26
N ASN A 2 19.89 -3.84 -7.32
CA ASN A 2 18.55 -3.96 -7.90
C ASN A 2 18.46 -5.37 -8.49
N ALA A 3 17.34 -6.07 -8.34
CA ALA A 3 17.17 -7.36 -8.98
C ALA A 3 17.33 -7.23 -10.50
N ASN A 4 17.73 -8.32 -11.17
CA ASN A 4 17.67 -8.39 -12.63
C ASN A 4 16.23 -8.05 -13.07
N PRO A 5 16.01 -7.21 -14.12
CA PRO A 5 14.68 -6.94 -14.66
C PRO A 5 13.75 -8.15 -14.79
N GLU A 6 14.29 -9.32 -15.15
CA GLU A 6 13.53 -10.57 -15.24
C GLU A 6 13.02 -11.06 -13.88
N GLN A 7 13.85 -10.98 -12.84
CA GLN A 7 13.47 -11.34 -11.47
C GLN A 7 12.39 -10.40 -10.94
N ARG A 8 12.51 -9.10 -11.21
CA ARG A 8 11.48 -8.12 -10.84
C ARG A 8 10.17 -8.38 -11.57
N ALA A 9 10.21 -8.68 -12.87
CA ALA A 9 9.02 -9.04 -13.64
C ALA A 9 8.35 -10.31 -13.10
N ALA A 10 9.14 -11.32 -12.71
CA ALA A 10 8.62 -12.53 -12.07
C ALA A 10 7.96 -12.22 -10.71
N LEU A 11 8.56 -11.34 -9.91
CA LEU A 11 8.03 -10.92 -8.61
C LEU A 11 6.69 -10.19 -8.74
N LEU A 12 6.60 -9.22 -9.66
CA LEU A 12 5.35 -8.51 -9.94
C LEU A 12 4.27 -9.45 -10.48
N ARG A 13 4.63 -10.41 -11.33
CA ARG A 13 3.71 -11.44 -11.82
C ARG A 13 3.20 -12.32 -10.68
N ALA A 14 4.06 -12.72 -9.76
CA ALA A 14 3.68 -13.51 -8.60
C ALA A 14 2.72 -12.74 -7.67
N LEU A 15 2.97 -11.45 -7.42
CA LEU A 15 2.04 -10.57 -6.68
C LEU A 15 0.69 -10.46 -7.39
N GLN A 16 0.68 -10.23 -8.70
CA GLN A 16 -0.53 -10.17 -9.50
C GLN A 16 -1.39 -11.43 -9.34
N VAL A 17 -0.78 -12.62 -9.34
CA VAL A 17 -1.52 -13.88 -9.25
C VAL A 17 -1.96 -14.20 -7.82
N ARG A 18 -1.11 -13.94 -6.82
CA ARG A 18 -1.31 -14.41 -5.44
C ARG A 18 -1.98 -13.38 -4.54
N LYS A 19 -1.75 -12.09 -4.77
CA LYS A 19 -2.15 -11.01 -3.86
C LYS A 19 -3.23 -10.10 -4.41
N ILE A 20 -3.41 -10.02 -5.72
CA ILE A 20 -4.37 -9.11 -6.36
C ILE A 20 -5.54 -9.90 -6.94
N HIS A 21 -6.75 -9.48 -6.58
CA HIS A 21 -7.99 -10.10 -7.01
C HIS A 21 -8.88 -9.05 -7.66
N VAL A 22 -9.76 -9.49 -8.56
CA VAL A 22 -10.83 -8.66 -9.10
C VAL A 22 -12.15 -9.25 -8.63
N ARG A 23 -13.01 -8.43 -8.02
CA ARG A 23 -14.33 -8.90 -7.60
C ARG A 23 -15.13 -9.35 -8.81
N LYS A 24 -15.83 -10.48 -8.67
CA LYS A 24 -16.62 -11.06 -9.76
C LYS A 24 -17.63 -10.02 -10.26
N HIS A 25 -17.67 -9.81 -11.57
CA HIS A 25 -18.53 -8.82 -12.24
C HIS A 25 -18.24 -7.34 -11.92
N ALA A 26 -17.11 -6.99 -11.28
CA ALA A 26 -16.80 -5.60 -10.93
C ALA A 26 -16.86 -4.67 -12.17
N LEU A 27 -16.22 -5.07 -13.28
CA LEU A 27 -16.24 -4.29 -14.53
C LEU A 27 -17.64 -4.13 -15.15
N ALA A 28 -18.54 -5.09 -14.92
CA ALA A 28 -19.92 -5.01 -15.43
C ALA A 28 -20.82 -4.12 -14.57
N ARG A 29 -20.40 -3.80 -13.34
CA ARG A 29 -21.18 -3.04 -12.36
C ARG A 29 -20.73 -1.59 -12.21
N VAL A 30 -19.55 -1.24 -12.71
CA VAL A 30 -19.11 0.15 -12.76
C VAL A 30 -19.78 0.92 -13.90
N PRO A 31 -19.86 2.26 -13.81
CA PRO A 31 -20.30 3.11 -14.92
C PRO A 31 -19.61 2.76 -16.25
N PRO A 32 -20.32 2.80 -17.41
CA PRO A 32 -19.75 2.44 -18.70
C PRO A 32 -18.48 3.20 -19.10
N ARG A 33 -18.31 4.43 -18.61
CA ARG A 33 -17.09 5.24 -18.83
C ARG A 33 -15.86 4.61 -18.17
N ILE A 34 -16.01 4.08 -16.95
CA ILE A 34 -14.94 3.41 -16.21
C ILE A 34 -14.66 2.06 -16.84
N ALA A 35 -15.70 1.28 -17.18
CA ALA A 35 -15.54 -0.02 -17.83
C ALA A 35 -14.77 0.10 -19.15
N ARG A 36 -15.09 1.11 -19.97
CA ARG A 36 -14.44 1.36 -21.28
C ARG A 36 -12.96 1.75 -21.18
N ALA A 37 -12.48 2.22 -20.03
CA ALA A 37 -11.06 2.50 -19.83
C ALA A 37 -10.21 1.21 -19.76
N PHE A 38 -10.84 0.04 -19.62
CA PHE A 38 -10.17 -1.24 -19.48
C PHE A 38 -10.44 -2.14 -20.69
N ALA A 39 -9.39 -2.40 -21.48
CA ALA A 39 -9.50 -3.16 -22.73
C ALA A 39 -9.94 -4.63 -22.54
N HIS A 40 -9.67 -5.22 -21.37
CA HIS A 40 -10.01 -6.62 -21.06
C HIS A 40 -10.10 -6.83 -19.54
N PRO A 41 -10.63 -7.98 -19.05
CA PRO A 41 -10.86 -8.21 -17.62
C PRO A 41 -9.62 -8.10 -16.71
N TRP A 42 -8.42 -8.35 -17.26
CA TRP A 42 -7.14 -8.23 -16.56
C TRP A 42 -6.47 -6.85 -16.64
N ALA A 43 -7.01 -5.93 -17.45
CA ALA A 43 -6.44 -4.59 -17.61
C ALA A 43 -6.42 -3.78 -16.29
N PRO A 44 -7.42 -3.86 -15.39
CA PRO A 44 -7.36 -3.20 -14.09
C PRO A 44 -6.18 -3.66 -13.22
N VAL A 45 -5.90 -4.96 -13.21
CA VAL A 45 -4.76 -5.50 -12.44
C VAL A 45 -3.45 -4.99 -13.00
N SER A 46 -3.32 -4.98 -14.32
CA SER A 46 -2.14 -4.42 -15.01
C SER A 46 -2.00 -2.92 -14.71
N ALA A 47 -3.11 -2.19 -14.64
CA ALA A 47 -3.10 -0.78 -14.26
C ALA A 47 -2.61 -0.55 -12.83
N LEU A 48 -3.06 -1.38 -11.88
CA LEU A 48 -2.59 -1.32 -10.50
C LEU A 48 -1.09 -1.64 -10.37
N ILE A 49 -0.60 -2.68 -11.05
CA ILE A 49 0.81 -3.11 -10.98
C ILE A 49 1.78 -1.99 -11.37
N ARG A 50 1.38 -1.05 -12.24
CA ARG A 50 2.23 0.11 -12.60
C ARG A 50 2.58 0.97 -11.39
N TYR A 51 1.72 1.04 -10.38
CA TYR A 51 1.99 1.74 -9.12
C TYR A 51 2.97 0.99 -8.21
N PHE A 52 3.45 -0.20 -8.56
CA PHE A 52 4.49 -0.91 -7.80
C PHE A 52 5.89 -0.72 -8.41
N GLY A 53 5.99 -0.03 -9.54
CA GLY A 53 7.25 0.27 -10.24
C GLY A 53 8.38 0.91 -9.41
N LEU A 54 8.09 1.70 -8.37
CA LEU A 54 9.09 2.31 -7.47
C LEU A 54 9.19 1.59 -6.12
N PHE A 55 8.37 0.55 -5.86
CA PHE A 55 8.55 -0.26 -4.66
C PHE A 55 9.84 -1.08 -4.80
N PRO A 56 10.73 -1.06 -3.80
CA PRO A 56 11.96 -1.83 -3.86
C PRO A 56 11.65 -3.33 -3.82
N ASP A 57 12.48 -4.15 -4.48
CA ASP A 57 12.25 -5.60 -4.57
C ASP A 57 12.03 -6.27 -3.19
N PRO A 58 12.78 -5.93 -2.12
CA PRO A 58 12.55 -6.51 -0.80
C PRO A 58 11.16 -6.24 -0.21
N LEU A 59 10.57 -5.07 -0.47
CA LEU A 59 9.19 -4.77 -0.04
C LEU A 59 8.19 -5.65 -0.79
N LEU A 60 8.39 -5.82 -2.10
CA LEU A 60 7.55 -6.66 -2.93
C LEU A 60 7.66 -8.14 -2.52
N SER A 61 8.86 -8.62 -2.22
CA SER A 61 9.11 -9.96 -1.69
C SER A 61 8.46 -10.16 -0.33
N PHE A 62 8.68 -9.24 0.61
CA PHE A 62 8.03 -9.26 1.92
C PHE A 62 6.52 -9.38 1.78
N TRP A 63 5.90 -8.55 0.95
CA TRP A 63 4.46 -8.60 0.74
C TRP A 63 4.01 -9.91 0.08
N LEU A 64 4.73 -10.40 -0.92
CA LEU A 64 4.40 -11.64 -1.59
C LEU A 64 4.41 -12.85 -0.65
N ASP A 65 5.40 -12.88 0.25
CA ASP A 65 5.65 -14.00 1.16
C ASP A 65 4.81 -13.94 2.44
N HIS A 66 4.31 -12.76 2.80
CA HIS A 66 3.38 -12.60 3.92
C HIS A 66 2.13 -13.48 3.71
N PRO A 67 1.59 -14.18 4.72
CA PRO A 67 0.38 -14.99 4.55
C PRO A 67 -0.88 -14.17 4.21
N VAL A 68 -1.01 -12.99 4.79
CA VAL A 68 -2.16 -12.08 4.63
C VAL A 68 -1.80 -10.88 3.75
N GLY A 69 -2.68 -9.86 3.65
CA GLY A 69 -2.38 -8.66 2.88
C GLY A 69 -2.75 -8.84 1.42
N HIS A 70 -4.03 -8.66 1.09
CA HIS A 70 -4.55 -8.82 -0.26
C HIS A 70 -5.13 -7.53 -0.82
N VAL A 71 -5.18 -7.42 -2.14
CA VAL A 71 -5.89 -6.34 -2.83
C VAL A 71 -7.08 -6.91 -3.57
N VAL A 72 -8.22 -6.25 -3.48
CA VAL A 72 -9.41 -6.57 -4.24
C VAL A 72 -9.85 -5.34 -5.03
N LEU A 73 -9.82 -5.43 -6.35
CA LEU A 73 -10.38 -4.42 -7.23
C LEU A 73 -11.92 -4.57 -7.24
N THR A 74 -12.61 -3.49 -6.88
CA THR A 74 -14.06 -3.48 -6.62
C THR A 74 -14.79 -2.41 -7.44
N GLU A 75 -16.09 -2.59 -7.66
CA GLU A 75 -16.96 -1.63 -8.33
C GLU A 75 -17.39 -0.44 -7.47
N GLY A 76 -17.28 -0.57 -6.14
CA GLY A 76 -17.84 0.38 -5.16
C GLY A 76 -16.76 1.13 -4.37
N GLU A 77 -17.11 1.49 -3.14
CA GLU A 77 -16.24 2.22 -2.21
C GLU A 77 -14.94 1.46 -1.92
N GLY A 78 -13.89 2.25 -1.69
CA GLY A 78 -12.57 1.76 -1.33
C GLY A 78 -12.41 1.72 0.18
N GLY A 79 -11.39 1.00 0.64
CA GLY A 79 -11.08 0.98 2.05
C GLY A 79 -10.12 -0.15 2.41
N TYR A 80 -9.73 -0.18 3.66
CA TYR A 80 -8.90 -1.24 4.20
C TYR A 80 -9.65 -1.99 5.31
N VAL A 81 -9.62 -3.32 5.25
CA VAL A 81 -10.21 -4.19 6.28
C VAL A 81 -9.10 -5.05 6.88
N PRO A 82 -8.73 -4.86 8.16
CA PRO A 82 -7.63 -5.58 8.78
C PRO A 82 -7.93 -7.07 8.99
N GLY A 83 -9.18 -7.43 9.27
CA GLY A 83 -9.63 -8.81 9.53
C GLY A 83 -9.94 -9.64 8.29
N GLU A 84 -10.58 -10.79 8.53
CA GLU A 84 -11.02 -11.70 7.47
C GLU A 84 -12.23 -11.17 6.72
N VAL A 85 -12.21 -11.34 5.39
CA VAL A 85 -13.31 -10.99 4.49
C VAL A 85 -13.51 -12.11 3.48
N SER A 86 -14.79 -12.42 3.23
CA SER A 86 -15.19 -13.35 2.18
C SER A 86 -15.26 -12.65 0.83
N VAL A 87 -14.47 -13.11 -0.14
CA VAL A 87 -14.44 -12.58 -1.52
C VAL A 87 -14.74 -13.72 -2.49
N GLY A 88 -16.02 -13.87 -2.81
CA GLY A 88 -16.51 -15.02 -3.58
C GLY A 88 -16.35 -16.32 -2.78
N LYS A 89 -15.50 -17.22 -3.26
CA LYS A 89 -15.20 -18.51 -2.58
C LYS A 89 -13.91 -18.47 -1.73
N ARG A 90 -13.28 -17.31 -1.62
CA ARG A 90 -12.00 -17.13 -0.91
C ARG A 90 -12.24 -16.43 0.42
N HIS A 91 -11.53 -16.88 1.45
CA HIS A 91 -11.36 -16.15 2.71
C HIS A 91 -9.99 -15.48 2.65
N LEU A 92 -9.98 -14.16 2.73
CA LEU A 92 -8.78 -13.34 2.67
C LEU A 92 -8.70 -12.50 3.95
N ALA A 93 -7.50 -12.17 4.43
CA ALA A 93 -7.30 -11.28 5.57
C ALA A 93 -6.44 -10.08 5.20
N ALA A 94 -6.57 -8.97 5.94
CA ALA A 94 -5.84 -7.73 5.70
C ALA A 94 -6.05 -7.23 4.26
N VAL A 95 -7.29 -6.89 3.89
CA VAL A 95 -7.70 -6.64 2.51
C VAL A 95 -7.84 -5.14 2.21
N ALA A 96 -7.07 -4.67 1.23
CA ALA A 96 -7.28 -3.37 0.59
C ALA A 96 -8.28 -3.49 -0.57
N PHE A 97 -9.45 -2.88 -0.41
CA PHE A 97 -10.43 -2.70 -1.49
C PHE A 97 -10.11 -1.44 -2.26
N ILE A 98 -9.84 -1.58 -3.56
CA ILE A 98 -9.49 -0.48 -4.45
C ILE A 98 -10.60 -0.31 -5.49
N PRO A 99 -11.30 0.84 -5.52
CA PRO A 99 -12.32 1.12 -6.52
C PRO A 99 -11.71 1.13 -7.91
N LEU A 100 -12.36 0.50 -8.89
CA LEU A 100 -11.93 0.59 -10.29
C LEU A 100 -11.89 2.05 -10.79
N ALA A 101 -12.72 2.92 -10.22
CA ALA A 101 -12.71 4.38 -10.45
C ALA A 101 -11.34 5.01 -10.14
N SER A 102 -10.71 4.62 -9.03
CA SER A 102 -9.40 5.17 -8.61
C SER A 102 -8.29 4.90 -9.63
N LEU A 103 -8.37 3.76 -10.33
CA LEU A 103 -7.37 3.37 -11.33
C LEU A 103 -7.46 4.20 -12.62
N VAL A 104 -8.57 4.92 -12.84
CA VAL A 104 -8.78 5.83 -13.96
C VAL A 104 -8.73 7.30 -13.55
N GLY A 105 -8.24 7.59 -12.34
CA GLY A 105 -8.09 8.95 -11.82
C GLY A 105 -9.35 9.55 -11.19
N GLU A 106 -10.37 8.74 -10.91
CA GLU A 106 -11.59 9.19 -10.21
C GLU A 106 -11.56 8.75 -8.73
N GLY A 107 -11.71 9.71 -7.81
CA GLY A 107 -11.69 9.44 -6.36
C GLY A 107 -10.29 9.46 -5.75
N GLU A 108 -10.09 8.70 -4.68
CA GLU A 108 -8.79 8.67 -3.99
C GLU A 108 -7.73 7.91 -4.80
N HIS A 109 -6.46 8.27 -4.59
CA HIS A 109 -5.35 7.62 -5.26
C HIS A 109 -5.20 6.15 -4.82
N PRO A 110 -5.03 5.17 -5.73
CA PRO A 110 -4.97 3.74 -5.39
C PRO A 110 -3.92 3.37 -4.33
N LEU A 111 -2.78 4.08 -4.34
CA LEU A 111 -1.70 3.87 -3.36
C LEU A 111 -2.11 4.19 -1.91
N LEU A 112 -3.18 4.96 -1.69
CA LEU A 112 -3.66 5.25 -0.35
C LEU A 112 -4.13 3.97 0.36
N TYR A 113 -4.90 3.13 -0.34
CA TYR A 113 -5.35 1.84 0.18
C TYR A 113 -4.19 0.85 0.36
N ILE A 114 -3.21 0.88 -0.54
CA ILE A 114 -1.99 0.08 -0.42
C ILE A 114 -1.17 0.54 0.79
N ALA A 115 -1.09 1.84 1.05
CA ALA A 115 -0.36 2.36 2.19
C ALA A 115 -0.99 1.90 3.51
N HIS A 116 -2.33 1.93 3.66
CA HIS A 116 -2.99 1.35 4.84
C HIS A 116 -2.69 -0.14 5.01
N LEU A 117 -2.67 -0.90 3.92
CA LEU A 117 -2.27 -2.31 3.96
C LEU A 117 -0.84 -2.46 4.48
N LEU A 118 0.12 -1.72 3.94
CA LEU A 118 1.51 -1.78 4.37
C LEU A 118 1.69 -1.31 5.81
N ASP A 119 0.97 -0.28 6.23
CA ASP A 119 0.96 0.26 7.60
C ASP A 119 0.57 -0.82 8.62
N HIS A 120 -0.49 -1.57 8.31
CA HIS A 120 -0.97 -2.66 9.16
C HIS A 120 -0.01 -3.86 9.16
N LEU A 121 0.45 -4.32 7.99
CA LEU A 121 1.39 -5.45 7.91
C LEU A 121 2.71 -5.15 8.64
N LEU A 122 3.28 -3.97 8.42
CA LEU A 122 4.54 -3.58 9.05
C LEU A 122 4.37 -3.21 10.53
N GLY A 123 3.16 -2.83 10.94
CA GLY A 123 2.82 -2.50 12.33
C GLY A 123 2.66 -3.74 13.20
N CYS A 124 1.89 -4.72 12.71
CA CYS A 124 1.43 -5.84 13.54
C CYS A 124 1.22 -7.14 12.77
N ASP A 125 1.91 -7.36 11.64
CA ASP A 125 1.84 -8.61 10.87
C ASP A 125 0.42 -8.95 10.39
N GLY A 126 -0.44 -7.93 10.25
CA GLY A 126 -1.84 -8.10 9.86
C GLY A 126 -2.78 -8.59 10.97
N VAL A 127 -2.36 -8.60 12.23
CA VAL A 127 -3.23 -8.92 13.38
C VAL A 127 -4.33 -7.85 13.52
N PRO A 128 -5.63 -8.20 13.47
CA PRO A 128 -6.71 -7.22 13.30
C PRO A 128 -6.76 -6.06 14.30
N GLU A 129 -6.45 -6.36 15.57
CA GLU A 129 -6.44 -5.39 16.69
C GLU A 129 -5.01 -4.94 17.06
N GLY A 130 -4.04 -5.21 16.17
CA GLY A 130 -2.65 -4.87 16.38
C GLY A 130 -2.37 -3.38 16.19
N VAL A 131 -1.28 -2.90 16.76
CA VAL A 131 -0.85 -1.50 16.64
C VAL A 131 -0.20 -1.27 15.27
N TRP A 132 -0.72 -0.30 14.52
CA TRP A 132 -0.25 -0.02 13.16
C TRP A 132 1.11 0.68 13.18
N LEU A 133 1.88 0.61 12.09
CA LEU A 133 3.22 1.20 12.04
C LEU A 133 3.16 2.70 12.35
N SER A 134 2.23 3.43 11.73
CA SER A 134 1.99 4.86 11.91
C SER A 134 1.61 5.25 13.35
N GLU A 135 1.05 4.33 14.13
CA GLU A 135 0.64 4.53 15.52
C GLU A 135 1.76 4.28 16.54
N GLY A 136 2.95 3.92 16.07
CA GLY A 136 4.07 3.48 16.89
C GLY A 136 4.20 1.96 16.99
N GLY A 137 3.51 1.21 16.14
CA GLY A 137 3.65 -0.23 15.98
C GLY A 137 4.98 -0.62 15.35
N GLY A 138 5.11 -1.89 15.00
CA GLY A 138 6.28 -2.46 14.38
C GLY A 138 6.42 -3.92 14.77
N TYR A 139 6.15 -4.83 13.82
CA TYR A 139 6.08 -6.25 14.12
C TYR A 139 7.48 -6.89 14.39
N LEU A 140 8.55 -6.21 13.96
CA LEU A 140 9.93 -6.50 14.34
C LEU A 140 10.55 -5.31 15.10
N PRO A 141 11.61 -5.51 15.92
CA PRO A 141 12.25 -4.43 16.66
C PRO A 141 12.66 -3.23 15.79
N ALA A 142 13.26 -3.47 14.62
CA ALA A 142 13.64 -2.40 13.71
C ALA A 142 12.41 -1.65 13.15
N TRP A 143 11.30 -2.35 12.88
CA TRP A 143 10.04 -1.69 12.49
C TRP A 143 9.43 -0.91 13.64
N LYS A 144 9.60 -1.35 14.89
CA LYS A 144 9.13 -0.64 16.09
C LYS A 144 9.80 0.72 16.23
N GLU A 145 11.10 0.80 15.93
CA GLU A 145 11.83 2.07 15.86
C GLU A 145 11.29 2.98 14.75
N VAL A 146 10.97 2.42 13.58
CA VAL A 146 10.35 3.18 12.47
C VAL A 146 8.98 3.71 12.88
N GLY A 147 8.14 2.89 13.49
CA GLY A 147 6.82 3.32 13.95
C GLY A 147 6.90 4.40 15.01
N ALA A 148 7.82 4.30 15.97
CA ALA A 148 8.05 5.34 16.97
C ALA A 148 8.45 6.68 16.32
N ARG A 149 9.29 6.64 15.27
CA ARG A 149 9.66 7.83 14.49
C ARG A 149 8.48 8.42 13.72
N LEU A 150 7.65 7.58 13.11
CA LEU A 150 6.43 8.03 12.41
C LEU A 150 5.45 8.70 13.36
N LYS A 151 5.16 8.08 14.50
CA LYS A 151 4.31 8.66 15.54
C LYS A 151 4.82 10.02 16.01
N LYS A 152 6.13 10.13 16.26
CA LYS A 152 6.76 11.41 16.62
C LYS A 152 6.59 12.43 15.50
N GLN A 153 6.81 12.04 14.25
CA GLN A 153 6.68 12.96 13.12
C GLN A 153 5.25 13.47 12.95
N PHE A 154 4.25 12.59 13.09
CA PHE A 154 2.83 12.95 13.06
C PHE A 154 2.49 14.04 14.08
N THR A 155 3.02 13.94 15.32
CA THR A 155 2.76 14.96 16.36
C THR A 155 3.30 16.36 16.04
N LEU A 156 4.14 16.51 15.02
CA LEU A 156 4.62 17.82 14.58
C LEU A 156 3.61 18.56 13.69
N GLY A 157 2.56 17.89 13.20
CA GLY A 157 1.43 18.54 12.53
C GLY A 157 1.66 19.01 11.10
N TYR A 158 2.72 18.54 10.42
CA TYR A 158 3.06 18.93 9.04
C TYR A 158 2.20 18.29 7.94
N ALA A 159 1.11 17.63 8.31
CA ALA A 159 0.27 16.87 7.39
C ALA A 159 -0.43 17.73 6.32
N ASN A 160 -0.61 17.13 5.14
CA ASN A 160 -1.05 17.81 3.91
C ASN A 160 -2.54 18.13 3.89
N SER A 161 -3.35 17.35 4.60
CA SER A 161 -4.80 17.50 4.68
C SER A 161 -5.25 17.56 6.14
N GLU A 162 -6.47 18.05 6.36
CA GLU A 162 -7.11 18.04 7.68
C GLU A 162 -7.24 16.61 8.24
N ALA A 163 -7.71 15.67 7.42
CA ALA A 163 -7.80 14.25 7.80
C ALA A 163 -6.45 13.67 8.23
N ALA A 164 -5.37 14.01 7.52
CA ALA A 164 -4.02 13.60 7.88
C ALA A 164 -3.43 14.34 9.09
N ARG A 165 -4.05 15.42 9.60
CA ARG A 165 -3.65 16.03 10.88
C ARG A 165 -4.28 15.33 12.08
N GLU A 166 -5.41 14.67 11.87
CA GLU A 166 -6.20 14.04 12.93
C GLU A 166 -5.95 12.52 13.03
N ASP A 167 -5.56 11.88 11.93
CA ASP A 167 -5.34 10.43 11.86
C ASP A 167 -3.90 10.08 11.43
N PRO A 168 -3.09 9.42 12.28
CA PRO A 168 -1.74 9.00 11.93
C PRO A 168 -1.70 8.01 10.76
N ARG A 169 -2.75 7.19 10.57
CA ARG A 169 -2.84 6.22 9.47
C ARG A 169 -3.03 6.96 8.16
N ARG A 170 -3.91 7.96 8.14
CA ARG A 170 -4.12 8.84 6.99
C ARG A 170 -2.87 9.66 6.67
N TYR A 171 -2.19 10.18 7.69
CA TYR A 171 -0.91 10.86 7.55
C TYR A 171 0.14 10.00 6.84
N PHE A 172 0.34 8.78 7.31
CA PHE A 172 1.27 7.84 6.65
C PHE A 172 0.85 7.54 5.21
N ALA A 173 -0.44 7.29 4.99
CA ALA A 173 -0.96 6.95 3.67
C ALA A 173 -0.79 8.07 2.64
N GLU A 174 -1.17 9.30 2.99
CA GLU A 174 -0.97 10.47 2.13
C GLU A 174 0.51 10.79 1.93
N GLY A 175 1.33 10.62 2.97
CA GLY A 175 2.79 10.75 2.86
C GLY A 175 3.41 9.77 1.88
N LEU A 176 2.97 8.52 1.88
CA LEU A 176 3.43 7.51 0.92
C LEU A 176 2.99 7.87 -0.51
N VAL A 177 1.74 8.32 -0.70
CA VAL A 177 1.26 8.82 -2.00
C VAL A 177 2.13 9.99 -2.46
N ALA A 178 2.38 10.99 -1.61
CA ALA A 178 3.21 12.14 -1.93
C ALA A 178 4.66 11.75 -2.24
N TYR A 179 5.24 10.80 -1.51
CA TYR A 179 6.57 10.28 -1.80
C TYR A 179 6.65 9.64 -3.20
N TRP A 180 5.55 9.05 -3.66
CA TRP A 180 5.45 8.45 -4.98
C TRP A 180 5.23 9.48 -6.09
N THR A 181 4.29 10.41 -5.91
CA THR A 181 3.82 11.32 -6.96
C THR A 181 4.59 12.64 -7.03
N ASP A 182 4.94 13.21 -5.88
CA ASP A 182 5.70 14.46 -5.76
C ASP A 182 6.61 14.45 -4.54
N ARG A 183 7.68 13.65 -4.65
CA ARG A 183 8.68 13.54 -3.59
C ARG A 183 9.35 14.87 -3.25
N ARG A 184 9.50 15.77 -4.23
CA ARG A 184 10.12 17.08 -4.00
C ARG A 184 9.20 17.95 -3.13
N GLY A 185 7.91 17.98 -3.44
CA GLY A 185 6.89 18.60 -2.60
C GLY A 185 6.92 18.05 -1.18
N LEU A 186 6.91 16.71 -1.03
CA LEU A 186 7.00 16.07 0.29
C LEU A 186 8.26 16.48 1.05
N ARG A 187 9.43 16.55 0.40
CA ARG A 187 10.69 16.95 1.05
C ARG A 187 10.63 18.38 1.60
N VAL A 188 9.91 19.28 0.93
CA VAL A 188 9.76 20.67 1.38
C VAL A 188 8.75 20.74 2.53
N GLN A 189 7.61 20.06 2.38
CA GLN A 189 6.50 20.13 3.32
C GLN A 189 6.77 19.34 4.61
N ASP A 190 7.25 18.11 4.48
CA ASP A 190 7.54 17.21 5.59
C ASP A 190 8.86 16.43 5.32
N PRO A 191 10.02 17.09 5.50
CA PRO A 191 11.33 16.48 5.30
C PRO A 191 11.56 15.28 6.23
N GLY A 192 10.92 15.25 7.40
CA GLY A 192 11.05 14.15 8.35
C GLY A 192 10.40 12.87 7.81
N LEU A 193 9.17 12.97 7.31
CA LEU A 193 8.47 11.84 6.69
C LEU A 193 9.18 11.35 5.43
N GLU A 194 9.59 12.27 4.55
CA GLU A 194 10.38 11.91 3.36
C GLU A 194 11.62 11.11 3.75
N SER A 195 12.35 11.59 4.76
CA SER A 195 13.58 10.93 5.22
C SER A 195 13.30 9.57 5.84
N ILE A 196 12.21 9.42 6.61
CA ILE A 196 11.77 8.12 7.14
C ILE A 196 11.52 7.16 5.98
N LEU A 197 10.64 7.49 5.04
CA LEU A 197 10.28 6.63 3.91
C LEU A 197 11.50 6.25 3.07
N ARG A 198 12.36 7.22 2.77
CA ARG A 198 13.59 7.05 1.98
C ARG A 198 14.60 6.12 2.65
N THR A 199 14.73 6.16 3.98
CA THR A 199 15.75 5.42 4.73
C THR A 199 15.26 4.10 5.31
N THR A 200 13.97 3.78 5.11
CA THR A 200 13.33 2.55 5.62
C THR A 200 12.61 1.81 4.49
N LEU A 201 11.34 2.12 4.25
CA LEU A 201 10.44 1.41 3.34
C LEU A 201 11.02 1.34 1.92
N PHE A 202 11.66 2.42 1.46
CA PHE A 202 12.26 2.54 0.14
C PHE A 202 13.78 2.32 0.10
N ASP A 203 14.41 1.88 1.20
CA ASP A 203 15.83 1.56 1.24
C ASP A 203 16.08 0.04 1.28
N PRO A 204 16.52 -0.59 0.17
CA PRO A 204 16.87 -2.00 0.17
C PRO A 204 17.93 -2.40 1.23
N ALA A 205 18.79 -1.48 1.67
CA ALA A 205 19.76 -1.74 2.72
C ALA A 205 19.10 -1.89 4.10
N PHE A 206 18.07 -1.09 4.39
CA PHE A 206 17.25 -1.26 5.59
C PHE A 206 16.64 -2.67 5.61
N TRP A 207 15.95 -3.09 4.55
CA TRP A 207 15.38 -4.44 4.45
C TRP A 207 16.40 -5.55 4.68
N ARG A 208 17.59 -5.46 4.08
CA ARG A 208 18.66 -6.45 4.33
C ARG A 208 19.13 -6.49 5.77
N ARG A 209 19.03 -5.40 6.54
CA ARG A 209 19.39 -5.42 7.97
C ARG A 209 18.30 -6.03 8.83
N VAL A 210 17.03 -5.83 8.46
CA VAL A 210 15.88 -6.29 9.24
C VAL A 210 15.66 -7.80 9.11
N TYR A 211 15.92 -8.38 7.94
CA TYR A 211 15.65 -9.80 7.64
C TYR A 211 16.92 -10.63 7.40
N ARG A 212 18.03 -10.24 8.02
CA ARG A 212 19.25 -11.05 8.13
C ARG A 212 19.14 -11.93 9.37
#